data_AF-A0A3E0IM60-F1
#
_entry.id   AF-A0A3E0IM60-F1
#
_cell.length_a   1.000
_cell.length_b   1.000
_cell.length_c   1.000
_cell.angle_alpha   90.00
_cell.angle_beta   90.00
_cell.angle_gamma   90.00
#
_symmetry.space_group_name_H-M   'P 1'
#
loop_
_entity.id
_entity.type
_entity.pdbx_description
1 polymer ?
#
loop_
_entity_poly.entity_id
_entity_poly.type
_entity_poly.pdbx_seq_one_letter_code
_entity_poly.pdbx_strand_id
1 'polypeptide(L)'
;MYNESHDFIFCNALGDPLPRSTTHNTMMHVTGKLLGKENKLSIHKLRHTHATLLLESNVPMKVIQERLGHKTMAVTEQVYSHVTEKMNHKAKENFENFIKGSNIF
;
A
#
# COMPACT_ATOMS: atom_id res chain seq x y z
N MET A 1 31.40 4.48 20.37
CA MET A 1 30.57 5.49 21.04
C MET A 1 29.19 5.34 20.45
N TYR A 2 28.22 4.87 21.24
CA TYR A 2 26.84 4.65 20.78
C TYR A 2 26.08 5.98 20.83
N ASN A 3 25.28 6.26 19.81
CA ASN A 3 24.51 7.48 19.68
C ASN A 3 23.17 7.34 20.41
N GLU A 4 23.04 8.03 21.54
CA GLU A 4 21.83 8.05 22.37
C GLU A 4 20.97 9.30 22.16
N SER A 5 21.29 10.14 21.15
CA SER A 5 20.59 11.41 20.94
C SER A 5 19.12 11.24 20.57
N HIS A 6 18.77 10.09 19.98
CA HIS A 6 17.42 9.76 19.51
C HIS A 6 17.15 8.27 19.73
N ASP A 7 15.91 7.93 20.03
CA ASP A 7 15.45 6.54 20.23
C ASP A 7 14.96 5.94 18.89
N PHE A 8 15.89 5.67 17.98
CA PHE A 8 15.56 5.10 16.68
C PHE A 8 15.30 3.59 16.77
N ILE A 9 14.13 3.15 16.29
CA ILE A 9 13.82 1.72 16.14
C ILE A 9 14.67 1.08 15.03
N PHE A 10 14.97 1.84 13.97
CA PHE A 10 15.74 1.40 12.81
C PHE A 10 17.09 2.11 12.74
N CYS A 11 18.05 1.65 13.55
CA CYS A 11 19.41 2.19 13.59
C CYS A 11 20.47 1.14 13.23
N ASN A 12 21.68 1.60 12.96
CA ASN A 12 22.86 0.76 12.87
C ASN A 12 23.38 0.40 14.28
N ALA A 13 24.46 -0.39 14.35
CA ALA A 13 25.07 -0.79 15.62
C ALA A 13 25.67 0.36 16.45
N LEU A 14 25.80 1.55 15.85
CA LEU A 14 26.27 2.77 16.51
C LEU A 14 25.13 3.67 16.99
N GLY A 15 23.86 3.29 16.77
CA GLY A 15 22.69 4.09 17.17
C GLY A 15 22.28 5.14 16.13
N ASP A 16 22.99 5.25 15.00
CA ASP A 16 22.62 6.19 13.94
C ASP A 16 21.49 5.62 13.07
N PRO A 17 20.61 6.47 12.52
CA PRO A 17 19.48 6.01 11.71
C PRO A 17 19.96 5.25 10.47
N LEU A 18 19.25 4.16 10.13
CA LEU A 18 19.56 3.40 8.92
C LEU A 18 19.35 4.28 7.68
N PRO A 19 20.37 4.39 6.79
CA PRO A 19 20.21 5.13 5.55
C PRO A 19 19.11 4.54 4.68
N ARG A 20 18.30 5.40 4.06
CA ARG A 20 17.22 4.98 3.15
C ARG A 20 17.74 4.09 2.02
N SER A 21 18.93 4.40 1.50
CA SER A 21 19.59 3.63 0.44
C SER A 21 19.88 2.19 0.87
N THR A 22 20.32 1.99 2.12
CA THR A 22 20.59 0.66 2.67
C THR A 22 19.33 -0.19 2.67
N THR A 23 18.24 0.30 3.26
CA THR A 23 16.99 -0.47 3.33
C THR A 23 16.43 -0.76 1.94
N HIS A 24 16.51 0.20 1.00
CA HIS A 24 16.11 -0.01 -0.38
C HIS A 24 16.97 -1.07 -1.08
N ASN A 25 18.29 -0.93 -1.02
CA ASN A 25 19.23 -1.82 -1.71
C ASN A 25 19.16 -3.24 -1.15
N THR A 26 19.08 -3.38 0.17
CA THR A 26 18.89 -4.68 0.82
C THR A 26 17.60 -5.34 0.34
N MET A 27 16.49 -4.60 0.30
CA MET A 27 15.22 -5.12 -0.18
C MET A 27 15.31 -5.59 -1.64
N MET A 28 15.89 -4.77 -2.52
CA MET A 28 16.05 -5.09 -3.94
C MET A 28 17.00 -6.28 -4.16
N HIS A 29 18.04 -6.41 -3.33
CA HIS A 29 18.98 -7.52 -3.38
C HIS A 29 18.33 -8.83 -2.94
N VAL A 30 17.70 -8.84 -1.77
CA VAL A 30 17.05 -10.04 -1.20
C VAL A 30 15.92 -10.51 -2.09
N THR A 31 15.03 -9.63 -2.52
CA THR A 31 13.92 -9.99 -3.40
C THR A 31 14.39 -10.44 -4.78
N GLY A 32 15.42 -9.81 -5.33
CA GLY A 32 16.03 -10.26 -6.59
C GLY A 32 16.65 -11.64 -6.50
N LYS A 33 17.17 -12.04 -5.33
CA LYS A 33 17.72 -13.37 -5.08
C LYS A 33 16.64 -14.42 -4.88
N LEU A 34 15.55 -14.08 -4.19
CA LEU A 34 14.49 -15.02 -3.83
C LEU A 34 13.42 -15.18 -4.92
N LEU A 35 13.09 -14.11 -5.64
CA LEU A 35 11.96 -14.05 -6.58
C LEU A 35 12.39 -13.98 -8.05
N GLY A 36 13.70 -13.83 -8.32
CA GLY A 36 14.24 -13.55 -9.66
C GLY A 36 14.52 -12.06 -9.88
N LYS A 37 15.47 -11.74 -10.77
CA LYS A 37 15.97 -10.37 -10.96
C LYS A 37 14.91 -9.41 -11.52
N GLU A 38 13.98 -9.96 -12.26
CA GLU A 38 12.82 -9.31 -12.88
C GLU A 38 11.69 -9.01 -11.87
N ASN A 39 11.64 -9.76 -10.75
CA ASN A 39 10.56 -9.67 -9.76
C ASN A 39 10.98 -8.92 -8.48
N LYS A 40 11.96 -8.02 -8.57
CA LYS A 40 12.41 -7.23 -7.42
C LYS A 40 11.30 -6.34 -6.88
N LEU A 41 11.11 -6.40 -5.57
CA LEU A 41 10.14 -5.59 -4.84
C LEU A 41 10.88 -4.51 -4.07
N SER A 42 10.49 -3.25 -4.30
CA SER A 42 10.95 -2.12 -3.50
C SER A 42 9.96 -1.83 -2.37
N ILE A 43 10.39 -1.07 -1.37
CA ILE A 43 9.52 -0.60 -0.28
C ILE A 43 8.31 0.19 -0.83
N HIS A 44 8.51 0.96 -1.89
CA HIS A 44 7.41 1.66 -2.57
C HIS A 44 6.42 0.66 -3.18
N LYS A 45 6.89 -0.37 -3.90
CA LYS A 45 6.03 -1.42 -4.46
C LYS A 45 5.22 -2.12 -3.35
N LEU A 46 5.84 -2.42 -2.21
CA LEU A 46 5.11 -2.99 -1.06
C LEU A 46 4.04 -2.05 -0.53
N ARG A 47 4.33 -0.75 -0.44
CA ARG A 47 3.34 0.26 -0.02
C ARG A 47 2.17 0.34 -1.00
N HIS A 48 2.42 0.22 -2.30
CA HIS A 48 1.37 0.10 -3.31
C HIS A 48 0.52 -1.15 -3.09
N THR A 49 1.15 -2.31 -2.91
CA THR A 49 0.44 -3.57 -2.63
C THR A 49 -0.44 -3.45 -1.39
N HIS A 50 0.06 -2.81 -0.32
CA HIS A 50 -0.74 -2.58 0.88
C HIS A 50 -2.00 -1.74 0.58
N ALA A 51 -1.86 -0.67 -0.21
CA ALA A 51 -2.98 0.17 -0.61
C ALA A 51 -4.01 -0.62 -1.44
N THR A 52 -3.55 -1.39 -2.43
CA THR A 52 -4.41 -2.23 -3.27
C THR A 52 -5.17 -3.27 -2.44
N LEU A 53 -4.50 -3.95 -1.52
CA LEU A 53 -5.14 -4.96 -0.65
C LEU A 53 -6.21 -4.35 0.26
N LEU A 54 -5.98 -3.14 0.78
CA LEU A 54 -6.99 -2.42 1.56
C LEU A 54 -8.21 -2.06 0.70
N LEU A 55 -7.97 -1.62 -0.54
CA LEU A 55 -9.06 -1.31 -1.48
C LEU A 55 -9.87 -2.55 -1.86
N GLU A 56 -9.21 -3.65 -2.18
CA GLU A 56 -9.87 -4.93 -2.49
C GLU A 56 -10.66 -5.47 -1.29
N SER A 57 -10.22 -5.14 -0.08
CA SER A 57 -10.92 -5.43 1.18
C SER A 57 -12.09 -4.48 1.48
N ASN A 58 -12.46 -3.61 0.52
CA ASN A 58 -13.53 -2.60 0.64
C ASN A 58 -13.31 -1.58 1.77
N VAL A 59 -12.05 -1.32 2.16
CA VAL A 59 -11.75 -0.25 3.13
C VAL A 59 -12.03 1.11 2.46
N PRO A 60 -12.77 2.02 3.13
CA PRO A 60 -13.09 3.32 2.55
C PRO A 60 -11.84 4.10 2.17
N MET A 61 -11.91 4.77 1.03
CA MET A 61 -10.74 5.42 0.44
C MET A 61 -10.07 6.43 1.35
N LYS A 62 -10.89 7.24 2.03
CA LYS A 62 -10.44 8.25 2.97
C LYS A 62 -9.60 7.65 4.11
N VAL A 63 -10.00 6.48 4.61
CA VAL A 63 -9.28 5.75 5.67
C VAL A 63 -7.92 5.27 5.16
N ILE A 64 -7.85 4.80 3.91
CA ILE A 64 -6.60 4.37 3.29
C ILE A 64 -5.65 5.57 3.10
N GLN A 65 -6.17 6.72 2.66
CA GLN A 65 -5.39 7.95 2.50
C GLN A 65 -4.82 8.46 3.83
N GLU A 66 -5.64 8.48 4.89
CA GLU A 66 -5.21 8.84 6.24
C GLU A 66 -4.14 7.87 6.76
N ARG A 67 -4.34 6.56 6.59
CA ARG A 67 -3.39 5.51 7.00
C ARG A 67 -2.05 5.63 6.28
N LEU A 68 -2.06 5.92 4.98
CA LEU A 68 -0.84 6.02 4.19
C LEU A 68 -0.15 7.38 4.40
N GLY A 69 -0.89 8.41 4.77
CA GLY A 69 -0.41 9.78 4.86
C GLY A 69 -0.69 10.56 3.58
N HIS A 70 -1.20 11.79 3.74
CA HIS A 70 -1.81 12.66 2.73
C HIS A 70 -0.92 13.04 1.52
N LYS A 71 0.35 12.64 1.50
CA LYS A 71 1.32 13.00 0.43
C LYS A 71 1.25 12.12 -0.82
N THR A 72 0.36 11.12 -0.85
CA THR A 72 0.46 10.00 -1.81
C THR A 72 -0.57 10.06 -2.95
N MET A 73 -1.06 11.23 -3.32
CA MET A 73 -2.03 11.39 -4.42
C MET A 73 -1.56 10.84 -5.78
N ALA A 74 -0.25 10.77 -6.04
CA ALA A 74 0.29 10.28 -7.32
C ALA A 74 0.27 8.74 -7.45
N VAL A 75 0.41 8.02 -6.34
CA VAL A 75 0.28 6.54 -6.27
C VAL A 75 -1.18 6.12 -6.43
N THR A 76 -2.05 6.99 -5.96
CA THR A 76 -3.49 6.84 -5.91
C THR A 76 -4.09 6.74 -7.31
N GLU A 77 -3.79 7.62 -8.25
CA GLU A 77 -4.55 7.72 -9.50
C GLU A 77 -4.59 6.44 -10.36
N GLN A 78 -3.45 5.79 -10.61
CA GLN A 78 -3.39 4.57 -11.45
C GLN A 78 -4.02 3.33 -10.79
N VAL A 79 -3.75 3.11 -9.50
CA VAL A 79 -4.34 1.97 -8.76
C VAL A 79 -5.84 2.19 -8.58
N TYR A 80 -6.25 3.45 -8.35
CA TYR A 80 -7.63 3.80 -8.14
C TYR A 80 -8.47 3.58 -9.39
N SER A 81 -7.98 3.94 -10.59
CA SER A 81 -8.78 3.80 -11.81
C SER A 81 -9.28 2.36 -11.99
N HIS A 82 -8.39 1.38 -11.89
CA HIS A 82 -8.75 -0.02 -12.12
C HIS A 82 -9.64 -0.61 -11.01
N VAL A 83 -9.37 -0.26 -9.74
CA VAL A 83 -10.15 -0.81 -8.62
C VAL A 83 -11.51 -0.14 -8.47
N THR A 84 -11.59 1.17 -8.77
CA THR A 84 -12.86 1.93 -8.74
C THR A 84 -13.85 1.39 -9.77
N GLU A 85 -13.40 1.03 -10.97
CA GLU A 85 -14.26 0.38 -11.98
C GLU A 85 -14.89 -0.92 -11.46
N LYS A 86 -14.08 -1.79 -10.83
CA LYS A 86 -14.59 -3.03 -10.21
C LYS A 86 -15.56 -2.75 -9.06
N MET A 87 -15.25 -1.78 -8.20
CA MET A 87 -16.12 -1.39 -7.09
C MET A 87 -17.44 -0.81 -7.58
N ASN A 88 -17.43 0.01 -8.63
CA ASN A 88 -18.64 0.56 -9.25
C ASN A 88 -19.52 -0.53 -9.84
N HIS A 89 -18.93 -1.52 -10.51
CA HIS A 89 -19.68 -2.68 -11.00
C HIS A 89 -20.36 -3.44 -9.86
N LYS A 90 -19.63 -3.70 -8.78
CA LYS A 90 -20.16 -4.41 -7.61
C LYS A 90 -21.22 -3.59 -6.86
N ALA A 91 -21.03 -2.27 -6.76
CA ALA A 91 -22.01 -1.37 -6.17
C ALA A 91 -23.32 -1.35 -6.98
N LYS A 92 -23.22 -1.34 -8.32
CA LYS A 92 -24.37 -1.44 -9.22
C LYS A 92 -25.11 -2.76 -9.04
N GLU A 93 -24.40 -3.88 -9.03
CA GLU A 93 -24.99 -5.20 -8.82
C GLU A 93 -25.68 -5.31 -7.45
N ASN A 94 -25.03 -4.83 -6.39
CA ASN A 94 -25.61 -4.79 -5.04
C ASN A 94 -26.88 -3.94 -5.00
N PHE A 95 -26.90 -2.79 -5.68
CA PHE A 95 -28.05 -1.90 -5.76
C PHE A 95 -29.21 -2.52 -6.56
N GLU A 96 -28.92 -3.15 -7.70
CA GLU A 96 -29.92 -3.88 -8.49
C GLU A 96 -30.55 -5.02 -7.67
N ASN A 97 -29.74 -5.78 -6.94
CA ASN A 97 -30.22 -6.84 -6.05
C ASN A 97 -31.06 -6.29 -4.90
N PHE A 98 -30.66 -5.15 -4.31
CA PHE A 98 -31.42 -4.48 -3.27
C PHE A 98 -32.80 -4.01 -3.77
N ILE A 99 -32.89 -3.40 -4.95
CA ILE A 99 -34.17 -2.98 -5.55
C ILE A 99 -35.05 -4.20 -5.83
N LYS A 100 -34.50 -5.24 -6.46
CA LYS A 100 -35.26 -6.47 -6.78
C LYS A 100 -35.78 -7.19 -5.53
N GLY A 101 -34.99 -7.23 -4.45
CA GLY A 101 -35.38 -7.86 -3.19
C GLY A 101 -36.35 -7.02 -2.34
N SER A 102 -36.37 -5.70 -2.53
CA SER A 102 -37.20 -4.79 -1.73
C SER A 102 -38.62 -4.60 -2.29
N ASN A 103 -38.95 -5.22 -3.43
CA ASN A 103 -40.28 -5.15 -4.06
C ASN A 103 -40.82 -3.70 -4.16
N ILE A 104 -39.93 -2.76 -4.49
CA ILE A 104 -40.27 -1.33 -4.60
C ILE A 104 -40.97 -1.02 -5.95
N PHE A 105 -41.12 -2.02 -6.83
CA PHE A 105 -42.09 -2.06 -7.92
C PHE A 105 -42.55 -3.50 -8.12
#